data_AF-Q58WW3-F1
#
_entry.id   AF-Q58WW3-F1
#
_cell.length_a   1.000
_cell.length_b   1.000
_cell.length_c   1.000
_cell.angle_alpha   90.00
_cell.angle_beta   90.00
_cell.angle_gamma   90.00
#
_symmetry.space_group_name_H-M   'P 1'
#
loop_
_entity.id
_entity.type
_entity.pdbx_description
1 polymer ?
#
loop_
_entity_poly.entity_id
_entity_poly.type
_entity_poly.pdbx_seq_one_letter_code
_entity_poly.pdbx_strand_id
1 'polypeptide(L)'
;MMQFSKMHGLGNDFMVVDAVTQNVFFSPELIRRLADRHLGVGFDQLLVVEPPYDPDLDFHYRIFNADGSEVNQCGNGARCFARFVRLKGLTNKRDIRVSTANGRMVLSVTDDELVRVNMGEPNFEPSVVPFRANKAEKTYIMRAAEQTVLCGVVSMGNPHCVIQVDDVETAAVETLGPVL
;
A
#
# COMPACT_ATOMS: atom_id res chain seq x y z
N MET A 1 13.98 17.38 15.54
CA MET A 1 13.51 17.81 14.21
C MET A 1 13.51 16.57 13.32
N MET A 2 12.42 16.30 12.59
CA MET A 2 12.28 15.09 11.77
C MET A 2 12.38 15.47 10.30
N GLN A 3 13.25 14.80 9.55
CA GLN A 3 13.36 14.94 8.11
C GLN A 3 12.49 13.91 7.41
N PHE A 4 11.86 14.32 6.31
CA PHE A 4 11.06 13.46 5.46
C PHE A 4 11.25 13.84 3.99
N SER A 5 10.74 13.02 3.08
CA SER A 5 10.58 13.36 1.67
C SER A 5 9.13 13.16 1.24
N LYS A 6 8.63 14.06 0.39
CA LYS A 6 7.31 13.91 -0.22
C LYS A 6 7.46 13.24 -1.58
N MET A 7 6.70 12.18 -1.83
CA MET A 7 6.77 11.40 -3.07
C MET A 7 5.36 11.06 -3.54
N HIS A 8 5.20 10.65 -4.80
CA HIS A 8 3.95 10.08 -5.27
C HIS A 8 4.19 8.99 -6.32
N GLY A 9 3.27 8.03 -6.41
CA GLY A 9 3.22 7.04 -7.47
C GLY A 9 1.90 7.17 -8.22
N LEU A 10 1.91 7.78 -9.41
CA LEU A 10 0.70 8.03 -10.21
C LEU A 10 -0.40 8.80 -9.44
N GLY A 11 -0.03 9.87 -8.74
CA GLY A 11 -0.96 10.71 -7.97
C GLY A 11 -1.19 10.27 -6.53
N ASN A 12 -1.07 8.97 -6.22
CA ASN A 12 -1.13 8.48 -4.83
C ASN A 12 0.13 8.94 -4.08
N ASP A 13 -0.05 9.83 -3.08
CA ASP A 13 1.03 10.61 -2.49
C ASP A 13 1.41 10.17 -1.07
N PHE A 14 2.72 10.27 -0.81
CA PHE A 14 3.37 9.70 0.36
C PHE A 14 4.22 10.71 1.09
N MET A 15 4.16 10.67 2.41
CA MET A 15 5.25 11.13 3.27
C MET A 15 6.18 9.94 3.51
N VAL A 16 7.46 10.06 3.19
CA VAL A 16 8.45 8.98 3.36
C VAL A 16 9.51 9.40 4.36
N VAL A 17 9.75 8.56 5.37
CA VAL A 17 10.64 8.87 6.49
C VAL A 17 11.72 7.79 6.62
N ASP A 18 12.96 8.25 6.71
CA ASP A 18 14.12 7.42 7.05
C ASP A 18 14.20 7.27 8.57
N ALA A 19 13.86 6.09 9.07
CA ALA A 19 14.00 5.68 10.46
C ALA A 19 15.23 4.77 10.69
N VAL A 20 16.10 4.60 9.67
CA VAL A 20 17.41 3.96 9.81
C VAL A 20 18.40 4.94 10.43
N THR A 21 18.39 6.19 9.97
CA THR A 21 19.30 7.24 10.45
C THR A 21 18.69 8.17 11.50
N GLN A 22 17.36 8.14 11.66
CA GLN A 22 16.63 8.96 12.62
C GLN A 22 15.81 8.08 13.56
N ASN A 23 15.84 8.38 14.86
CA ASN A 23 14.93 7.74 15.81
C ASN A 23 13.58 8.47 15.82
N VAL A 24 12.59 7.92 15.12
CA VAL A 24 11.26 8.51 14.96
C VAL A 24 10.18 7.53 15.40
N PHE A 25 9.16 8.03 16.09
CA PHE A 25 8.00 7.26 16.51
C PHE A 25 6.73 7.97 16.08
N PHE A 26 5.78 7.21 15.56
CA PHE A 26 4.50 7.72 15.07
C PHE A 26 3.35 7.12 15.89
N SER A 27 2.61 7.98 16.59
CA SER A 27 1.30 7.59 17.13
C SER A 27 0.21 7.80 16.05
N PRO A 28 -0.92 7.07 16.11
CA PRO A 28 -2.02 7.28 15.18
C PRO A 28 -2.53 8.73 15.14
N GLU A 29 -2.53 9.43 16.28
CA GLU A 29 -2.94 10.84 16.39
C GLU A 29 -1.97 11.75 15.65
N LEU A 30 -0.66 11.48 15.76
CA LEU A 30 0.36 12.24 15.04
C LEU A 30 0.22 12.01 13.54
N ILE A 31 -0.02 10.78 13.10
CA ILE A 31 -0.21 10.44 11.69
C ILE A 31 -1.41 11.19 11.13
N ARG A 32 -2.57 11.13 11.79
CA ARG A 32 -3.78 11.86 11.37
C ARG A 32 -3.52 13.37 11.23
N ARG A 33 -2.80 13.96 12.19
CA ARG A 33 -2.46 15.39 12.13
C ARG A 33 -1.52 15.73 10.97
N LEU A 34 -0.56 14.87 10.67
CA LEU A 34 0.37 15.09 9.55
C LEU A 34 -0.30 14.83 8.20
N ALA A 35 -1.27 13.91 8.14
CA ALA A 35 -1.99 13.53 6.92
C ALA A 35 -3.00 14.59 6.46
N ASP A 36 -3.45 15.48 7.37
CA ASP A 36 -4.34 16.59 7.02
C ASP A 36 -3.72 17.44 5.90
N ARG A 37 -4.47 17.63 4.80
CA ARG A 37 -4.00 18.31 3.60
C ARG A 37 -3.95 19.84 3.72
N HIS A 38 -4.60 20.42 4.73
CA HIS A 38 -4.67 21.87 4.95
C HIS A 38 -3.78 22.32 6.11
N LEU A 39 -3.73 21.53 7.18
CA LEU A 39 -3.04 21.86 8.44
C LEU A 39 -1.78 21.01 8.67
N GLY A 40 -1.61 19.94 7.90
CA GLY A 40 -0.47 19.03 7.98
C GLY A 40 0.43 19.10 6.76
N VAL A 41 1.15 17.99 6.52
CA VAL A 41 1.95 17.78 5.30
C VAL A 41 1.03 17.41 4.13
N GLY A 42 -0.09 16.73 4.42
CA GLY A 42 -1.01 16.17 3.45
C GLY A 42 -0.44 14.92 2.78
N PHE A 43 -1.09 13.76 2.89
CA PHE A 43 -0.70 12.54 2.16
C PHE A 43 -1.81 11.50 2.23
N ASP A 44 -1.80 10.54 1.29
CA ASP A 44 -2.64 9.35 1.40
C ASP A 44 -2.05 8.35 2.40
N GLN A 45 -0.73 8.11 2.34
CA GLN A 45 -0.02 7.23 3.27
C GLN A 45 1.33 7.77 3.76
N LEU A 46 1.72 7.36 4.96
CA LEU A 46 3.06 7.51 5.52
C LEU A 46 3.84 6.21 5.31
N LEU A 47 5.03 6.30 4.73
CA LEU A 47 5.97 5.20 4.56
C LEU A 47 7.15 5.38 5.52
N VAL A 48 7.47 4.35 6.28
CA VAL A 48 8.62 4.37 7.20
C VAL A 48 9.64 3.32 6.78
N VAL A 49 10.88 3.76 6.58
CA VAL A 49 12.03 2.92 6.27
C VAL A 49 12.77 2.60 7.56
N GLU A 50 12.66 1.37 8.03
CA GLU A 50 13.28 0.92 9.28
C GLU A 50 14.45 -0.03 9.00
N PRO A 51 15.39 -0.19 9.96
CA PRO A 51 16.38 -1.26 9.91
C PRO A 51 15.71 -2.63 9.79
N PRO A 52 16.30 -3.57 9.07
CA PRO A 52 15.76 -4.92 8.95
C PRO A 52 15.85 -5.67 10.29
N TYR A 53 14.83 -6.46 10.62
CA TYR A 53 14.89 -7.40 11.74
C TYR A 53 15.61 -8.71 11.39
N ASP A 54 15.69 -9.04 10.10
CA ASP A 54 16.35 -10.23 9.56
C ASP A 54 17.62 -9.78 8.82
N PRO A 55 18.82 -10.33 9.15
CA PRO A 55 20.08 -9.95 8.51
C PRO A 55 20.15 -10.24 7.00
N ASP A 56 19.28 -11.10 6.46
CA ASP A 56 19.22 -11.39 5.02
C ASP A 56 18.42 -10.34 4.21
N LEU A 57 17.79 -9.39 4.91
CA LEU A 57 16.99 -8.31 4.32
C LEU A 57 17.73 -6.97 4.41
N ASP A 58 17.38 -6.06 3.50
CA ASP A 58 17.98 -4.74 3.43
C ASP A 58 17.28 -3.74 4.36
N PHE A 59 15.95 -3.82 4.45
CA PHE A 59 15.12 -2.90 5.26
C PHE A 59 13.84 -3.56 5.77
N HIS A 60 13.23 -2.94 6.77
CA HIS A 60 11.84 -3.16 7.13
C HIS A 60 10.97 -1.99 6.65
N TYR A 61 9.81 -2.29 6.08
CA TYR A 61 8.92 -1.35 5.41
C TYR A 61 7.54 -1.35 6.08
N ARG A 62 7.19 -0.21 6.69
CA ARG A 62 5.89 0.01 7.34
C ARG A 62 5.09 1.09 6.63
N ILE A 63 3.77 0.91 6.63
CA ILE A 63 2.83 1.74 5.87
C ILE A 63 1.67 2.12 6.78
N PHE A 64 1.39 3.41 6.88
CA PHE A 64 0.24 3.91 7.61
C PHE A 64 -0.68 4.70 6.69
N ASN A 65 -1.97 4.47 6.78
CA ASN A 65 -2.98 5.30 6.12
C ASN A 65 -3.12 6.65 6.83
N ALA A 66 -3.76 7.59 6.14
CA ALA A 66 -4.09 8.92 6.68
C ALA A 66 -4.88 8.89 8.01
N ASP A 67 -5.64 7.83 8.28
CA ASP A 67 -6.38 7.64 9.53
C ASP A 67 -5.52 7.14 10.71
N GLY A 68 -4.25 6.80 10.44
CA GLY A 68 -3.29 6.26 11.40
C GLY A 68 -3.30 4.74 11.52
N SER A 69 -4.12 4.03 10.75
CA SER A 69 -4.10 2.56 10.69
C SER A 69 -2.86 2.06 9.94
N GLU A 70 -2.25 1.00 10.45
CA GLU A 70 -1.14 0.32 9.78
C GLU A 70 -1.68 -0.70 8.77
N VAL A 71 -1.14 -0.70 7.56
CA VAL A 71 -1.52 -1.64 6.49
C VAL A 71 -0.31 -2.39 5.98
N ASN A 72 -0.57 -3.59 5.46
CA ASN A 72 0.50 -4.54 5.19
C ASN A 72 1.10 -4.44 3.79
N GLN A 73 0.41 -3.76 2.85
CA GLN A 73 0.88 -3.67 1.47
C GLN A 73 0.38 -2.41 0.77
N CYS A 74 1.27 -1.78 -0.01
CA CYS A 74 0.95 -0.70 -0.94
C CYS A 74 1.92 -0.76 -2.13
N GLY A 75 1.42 -1.14 -3.31
CA GLY A 75 2.25 -1.27 -4.51
C GLY A 75 2.86 0.04 -4.99
N ASN A 76 2.12 1.15 -4.88
CA ASN A 76 2.64 2.50 -5.20
C ASN A 76 3.70 2.95 -4.18
N GLY A 77 3.45 2.67 -2.90
CA GLY A 77 4.38 2.98 -1.82
C GLY A 77 5.69 2.20 -1.96
N ALA A 78 5.63 0.93 -2.34
CA ALA A 78 6.81 0.09 -2.61
C ALA A 78 7.71 0.69 -3.71
N ARG A 79 7.13 1.25 -4.77
CA ARG A 79 7.90 1.95 -5.81
C ARG A 79 8.55 3.21 -5.26
N CYS A 80 7.83 4.01 -4.48
CA CYS A 80 8.38 5.20 -3.84
C CYS A 80 9.50 4.85 -2.84
N PHE A 81 9.32 3.78 -2.07
CA PHE A 81 10.31 3.26 -1.13
C PHE A 81 11.63 2.92 -1.82
N ALA A 82 11.59 2.13 -2.90
CA ALA A 82 12.80 1.73 -3.62
C ALA A 82 13.56 2.94 -4.19
N ARG A 83 12.83 3.92 -4.73
CA ARG A 83 13.41 5.19 -5.19
C ARG A 83 14.01 5.98 -4.03
N PHE A 84 13.30 6.07 -2.90
CA PHE A 84 13.72 6.82 -1.72
C PHE A 84 15.07 6.31 -1.18
N VAL A 85 15.17 5.01 -0.91
CA VAL A 85 16.38 4.43 -0.29
C VAL A 85 17.61 4.55 -1.21
N ARG A 86 17.41 4.53 -2.53
CA ARG A 86 18.49 4.78 -3.50
C ARG A 86 18.86 6.26 -3.58
N LEU A 87 17.88 7.16 -3.69
CA LEU A 87 18.13 8.60 -3.77
C LEU A 87 18.79 9.17 -2.50
N LYS A 88 18.46 8.60 -1.33
CA LYS A 88 19.08 8.95 -0.05
C LYS A 88 20.42 8.25 0.21
N GLY A 89 20.87 7.37 -0.69
CA GLY A 89 22.14 6.65 -0.54
C GLY A 89 22.13 5.62 0.59
N LEU A 90 20.95 5.18 1.04
CA LEU A 90 20.81 4.13 2.06
C LEU A 90 21.19 2.76 1.49
N THR A 91 21.06 2.58 0.18
CA THR A 91 21.57 1.42 -0.55
C THR A 91 21.89 1.78 -2.01
N ASN A 92 22.86 1.08 -2.59
CA ASN A 92 23.18 1.13 -4.03
C ASN A 92 22.69 -0.12 -4.78
N LYS A 93 22.02 -1.04 -4.10
CA LYS A 93 21.48 -2.26 -4.72
C LYS A 93 20.35 -1.91 -5.70
N ARG A 94 20.26 -2.65 -6.80
CA ARG A 94 19.14 -2.59 -7.74
C ARG A 94 18.00 -3.52 -7.32
N ASP A 95 18.32 -4.69 -6.79
CA ASP A 95 17.36 -5.59 -6.14
C ASP A 95 17.44 -5.38 -4.63
N ILE A 96 16.36 -4.86 -4.06
CA ILE A 96 16.25 -4.47 -2.66
C ILE A 96 15.26 -5.43 -1.99
N ARG A 97 15.73 -6.18 -1.00
CA ARG A 97 14.93 -7.15 -0.24
C ARG A 97 14.37 -6.47 0.99
N VAL A 98 13.06 -6.42 1.13
CA VAL A 98 12.42 -5.77 2.28
C VAL A 98 11.40 -6.69 2.93
N SER A 99 11.23 -6.56 4.25
CA SER A 99 10.10 -7.14 4.96
C SER A 99 8.98 -6.12 5.12
N THR A 100 7.74 -6.60 5.06
CA THR A 100 6.53 -5.90 5.50
C THR A 100 5.87 -6.71 6.61
N ALA A 101 4.77 -6.19 7.17
CA ALA A 101 3.96 -6.93 8.13
C ALA A 101 3.42 -8.27 7.59
N ASN A 102 3.25 -8.42 6.27
CA ASN A 102 2.72 -9.64 5.64
C ASN A 102 3.76 -10.52 4.94
N GLY A 103 5.06 -10.21 5.03
CA GLY A 103 6.09 -11.09 4.50
C GLY A 103 7.29 -10.36 3.92
N ARG A 104 7.91 -10.96 2.89
CA ARG A 104 9.12 -10.45 2.24
C ARG A 104 8.81 -10.12 0.79
N MET A 105 9.43 -9.07 0.26
CA MET A 105 9.29 -8.67 -1.13
C MET A 105 10.63 -8.19 -1.70
N VAL A 106 10.74 -8.25 -3.03
CA VAL A 106 11.91 -7.76 -3.77
C VAL A 106 11.46 -6.60 -4.66
N LEU A 107 12.16 -5.48 -4.50
CA LEU A 107 11.97 -4.27 -5.29
C LEU A 107 13.16 -4.15 -6.25
N SER A 108 12.90 -4.26 -7.54
CA SER A 108 13.93 -4.21 -8.57
C SER A 108 13.86 -2.88 -9.30
N VAL A 109 14.94 -2.10 -9.21
CA VAL A 109 15.08 -0.84 -9.96
C VAL A 109 15.69 -1.14 -11.33
N THR A 110 14.95 -0.82 -12.38
CA THR A 110 15.31 -1.07 -13.78
C THR A 110 16.32 -0.05 -14.30
N ASP A 111 16.88 -0.28 -15.49
CA ASP A 111 17.87 0.62 -16.12
C ASP A 111 17.32 2.01 -16.44
N ASP A 112 16.03 2.10 -16.74
CA ASP A 112 15.30 3.36 -16.95
C ASP A 112 14.78 3.96 -15.63
N GLU A 113 15.28 3.48 -14.49
CA GLU A 113 15.01 4.01 -13.16
C GLU A 113 13.54 3.88 -12.71
N LEU A 114 12.77 3.04 -13.39
CA LEU A 114 11.47 2.55 -12.92
C LEU A 114 11.65 1.46 -11.85
N VAL A 115 10.56 1.12 -11.17
CA VAL A 115 10.57 0.10 -10.12
C VAL A 115 9.59 -1.01 -10.46
N ARG A 116 10.15 -2.21 -10.62
CA ARG A 116 9.40 -3.47 -10.70
C ARG A 116 9.25 -4.04 -9.30
N VAL A 117 8.02 -4.39 -8.94
CA VAL A 117 7.70 -4.95 -7.62
C VAL A 117 7.19 -6.37 -7.82
N ASN A 118 7.79 -7.34 -7.13
CA ASN A 118 7.17 -8.65 -7.00
C ASN A 118 6.07 -8.58 -5.94
N MET A 119 4.82 -8.54 -6.39
CA MET A 119 3.64 -8.44 -5.52
C MET A 119 3.20 -9.78 -4.90
N GLY A 120 3.89 -10.88 -5.24
CA GLY A 120 3.50 -12.23 -4.84
C GLY A 120 2.35 -12.80 -5.67
N GLU A 121 1.86 -13.95 -5.24
CA GLU A 121 0.75 -14.66 -5.89
C GLU A 121 -0.60 -14.20 -5.30
N PRO A 122 -1.61 -13.91 -6.14
CA PRO A 122 -2.96 -13.60 -5.67
C PRO A 122 -3.61 -14.80 -4.99
N ASN A 123 -4.40 -14.56 -3.94
CA ASN A 123 -5.21 -15.58 -3.29
C ASN A 123 -6.71 -15.33 -3.52
N PHE A 124 -7.41 -16.32 -4.07
CA PHE A 124 -8.83 -16.25 -4.42
C PHE A 124 -9.75 -17.00 -3.45
N GLU A 125 -9.19 -17.63 -2.40
CA GLU A 125 -9.96 -18.35 -1.39
C GLU A 125 -10.74 -17.34 -0.53
N PRO A 126 -12.09 -17.38 -0.49
CA PRO A 126 -12.90 -16.38 0.22
C PRO A 126 -12.48 -16.15 1.68
N SER A 127 -12.14 -17.22 2.39
CA SER A 127 -11.72 -17.14 3.79
C SER A 127 -10.41 -16.37 4.00
N VAL A 128 -9.54 -16.29 2.98
CA VAL A 128 -8.28 -15.52 2.99
C VAL A 128 -8.51 -14.05 2.60
N VAL A 129 -9.59 -13.75 1.86
CA VAL A 129 -10.02 -12.39 1.47
C VAL A 129 -10.91 -11.72 2.55
N PRO A 130 -10.96 -12.26 3.78
CA PRO A 130 -12.12 -12.16 4.69
C PRO A 130 -13.52 -12.03 4.08
N PHE A 131 -13.81 -12.73 2.98
CA PHE A 131 -15.08 -12.65 2.27
C PHE A 131 -16.04 -13.80 2.65
N ARG A 132 -17.29 -13.48 2.95
CA ARG A 132 -18.32 -14.47 3.33
C ARG A 132 -18.94 -15.09 2.08
N ALA A 133 -18.48 -16.30 1.73
CA ALA A 133 -19.07 -17.12 0.68
C ALA A 133 -19.11 -18.59 1.10
N ASN A 134 -20.09 -19.34 0.58
CA ASN A 134 -20.22 -20.77 0.85
C ASN A 134 -19.15 -21.60 0.13
N LYS A 135 -18.70 -21.13 -1.05
CA LYS A 135 -17.71 -21.78 -1.90
C LYS A 135 -16.94 -20.71 -2.69
N ALA A 136 -15.73 -21.08 -3.13
CA ALA A 136 -14.99 -20.28 -4.08
C ALA A 136 -15.66 -20.32 -5.46
N GLU A 137 -15.96 -19.14 -5.99
CA GLU A 137 -16.54 -18.91 -7.32
C GLU A 137 -15.71 -17.86 -8.06
N LYS A 138 -15.81 -17.84 -9.40
CA LYS A 138 -15.18 -16.78 -10.20
C LYS A 138 -15.88 -15.44 -10.08
N THR A 139 -17.18 -15.48 -9.79
CA THR A 139 -18.04 -14.30 -9.70
C THR A 139 -19.05 -14.50 -8.60
N TYR A 140 -19.21 -13.48 -7.75
CA TYR A 140 -20.13 -13.47 -6.64
C TYR A 140 -21.20 -12.40 -6.86
N ILE A 141 -22.42 -12.70 -6.41
CA ILE A 141 -23.51 -11.74 -6.35
C ILE A 141 -23.44 -11.05 -4.99
N MET A 142 -23.27 -9.74 -4.99
CA MET A 142 -23.25 -8.93 -3.77
C MET A 142 -24.38 -7.91 -3.82
N ARG A 143 -25.12 -7.79 -2.71
CA ARG A 143 -26.13 -6.74 -2.53
C ARG A 143 -25.50 -5.61 -1.73
N ALA A 144 -25.41 -4.43 -2.34
CA ALA A 144 -24.87 -3.21 -1.73
C ALA A 144 -25.97 -2.14 -1.76
N ALA A 145 -26.52 -1.81 -0.59
CA ALA A 145 -27.72 -0.97 -0.45
C ALA A 145 -28.89 -1.47 -1.35
N GLU A 146 -29.31 -0.65 -2.31
CA GLU A 146 -30.40 -0.94 -3.26
C GLU A 146 -29.90 -1.59 -4.56
N GLN A 147 -28.59 -1.77 -4.72
CA GLN A 147 -27.99 -2.32 -5.94
C GLN A 147 -27.54 -3.77 -5.74
N THR A 148 -27.57 -4.54 -6.82
CA THR A 148 -26.97 -5.86 -6.89
C THR A 148 -25.84 -5.82 -7.91
N VAL A 149 -24.66 -6.24 -7.50
CA VAL A 149 -23.45 -6.21 -8.34
C VAL A 149 -22.83 -7.59 -8.46
N LEU A 150 -22.17 -7.82 -9.59
CA LEU A 150 -21.32 -8.98 -9.81
C LEU A 150 -19.87 -8.58 -9.59
N CYS A 151 -19.16 -9.34 -8.76
CA CYS A 151 -17.78 -9.05 -8.43
C CYS A 151 -16.91 -10.31 -8.42
N GLY A 152 -15.62 -10.14 -8.74
CA GLY A 152 -14.57 -11.08 -8.34
C GLY A 152 -13.97 -10.62 -7.00
N VAL A 153 -13.50 -11.55 -6.19
CA VAL A 153 -12.79 -11.23 -4.94
C VAL A 153 -11.38 -11.84 -4.98
N VAL A 154 -10.41 -11.08 -4.50
CA VAL A 154 -8.99 -11.50 -4.48
C VAL A 154 -8.25 -10.80 -3.36
N SER A 155 -7.26 -11.46 -2.78
CA SER A 155 -6.32 -10.87 -1.84
C SER A 155 -4.93 -10.77 -2.47
N MET A 156 -4.33 -9.58 -2.39
CA MET A 156 -2.91 -9.32 -2.69
C MET A 156 -2.11 -9.06 -1.39
N GLY A 157 -2.59 -9.58 -0.26
CA GLY A 157 -2.16 -9.22 1.09
C GLY A 157 -3.13 -8.27 1.80
N ASN A 158 -4.06 -7.68 1.06
CA ASN A 158 -5.23 -6.93 1.53
C ASN A 158 -6.45 -7.31 0.66
N PRO A 159 -7.69 -7.16 1.16
CA PRO A 159 -8.88 -7.60 0.43
C PRO A 159 -9.24 -6.65 -0.72
N HIS A 160 -9.62 -7.23 -1.87
CA HIS A 160 -10.14 -6.50 -3.04
C HIS A 160 -11.44 -7.13 -3.53
N CYS A 161 -12.39 -6.27 -3.89
CA CYS A 161 -13.62 -6.60 -4.60
C CYS A 161 -13.58 -5.89 -5.96
N VAL A 162 -13.62 -6.65 -7.06
CA VAL A 162 -13.45 -6.14 -8.42
C VAL A 162 -14.77 -6.27 -9.17
N ILE A 163 -15.33 -5.13 -9.57
CA ILE A 163 -16.57 -5.04 -10.34
C ILE A 163 -16.22 -4.57 -11.75
N GLN A 164 -16.72 -5.30 -12.75
CA GLN A 164 -16.59 -4.88 -14.14
C GLN A 164 -17.69 -3.86 -14.47
N VAL A 165 -17.30 -2.76 -15.12
CA VAL A 165 -18.18 -1.68 -15.55
C VAL A 165 -17.98 -1.43 -17.05
N ASP A 166 -19.00 -0.88 -17.72
CA ASP A 166 -18.93 -0.61 -19.15
C ASP A 166 -18.07 0.64 -19.47
N ASP A 167 -18.13 1.66 -18.61
CA ASP A 167 -17.38 2.91 -18.75
C ASP A 167 -16.90 3.42 -17.37
N VAL A 168 -15.60 3.64 -17.25
CA VAL A 168 -14.95 4.09 -15.99
C VAL A 168 -15.28 5.54 -15.64
N GLU A 169 -15.62 6.39 -16.61
CA GLU A 169 -15.94 7.81 -16.40
C GLU A 169 -17.35 7.99 -15.84
N THR A 170 -18.23 6.99 -16.02
CA THR A 170 -19.64 7.05 -15.60
C THR A 170 -19.98 6.04 -14.50
N ALA A 171 -19.02 5.20 -14.11
CA ALA A 171 -19.20 4.23 -13.04
C ALA A 171 -19.57 4.92 -11.72
N ALA A 172 -20.53 4.37 -10.99
CA ALA A 172 -21.09 4.96 -9.78
C ALA A 172 -20.18 4.84 -8.54
N VAL A 173 -18.88 5.10 -8.68
CA VAL A 173 -17.84 4.86 -7.65
C VAL A 173 -18.15 5.63 -6.36
N GLU A 174 -18.63 6.87 -6.46
CA GLU A 174 -18.90 7.74 -5.31
C GLU A 174 -20.08 7.27 -4.45
N THR A 175 -21.03 6.53 -5.06
CA THR A 175 -22.24 6.06 -4.38
C THR A 175 -22.16 4.60 -3.99
N LEU A 176 -21.60 3.75 -4.86
CA LEU A 176 -21.45 2.33 -4.63
C LEU A 176 -20.20 2.01 -3.78
N GLY A 177 -19.09 2.71 -3.97
CA GLY A 177 -17.83 2.45 -3.28
C GLY A 177 -17.93 2.45 -1.74
N PRO A 178 -18.59 3.45 -1.10
CA PRO A 178 -18.71 3.50 0.36
C PRO A 178 -19.63 2.43 0.99
N VAL A 179 -20.45 1.74 0.20
CA VAL A 179 -21.44 0.76 0.68
C VAL A 179 -21.07 -0.70 0.40
N LEU A 180 -19.89 -0.93 -0.19
CA LEU A 180 -19.26 -2.25 -0.40
C LEU A 180 -18.36 -2.62 0.79
#